data_AF-A0A168JQM3-F1
#
_entry.id   AF-A0A168JQM3-F1
#
_cell.length_a   1.000
_cell.length_b   1.000
_cell.length_c   1.000
_cell.angle_alpha   90.00
_cell.angle_beta   90.00
_cell.angle_gamma   90.00
#
_symmetry.space_group_name_H-M   'P 1'
#
loop_
_entity.id
_entity.type
_entity.pdbx_description
1 polymer ?
#
loop_
_entity_poly.entity_id
_entity_poly.type
_entity_poly.pdbx_seq_one_letter_code
_entity_poly.pdbx_strand_id
1 'polypeptide(L)'
;MCKQQVFNVGNLRRVNKASQQLDQSANFFDPDNKDGNKIRDELAIMVLDQLIDWLRTGGRVAIHDATNSTIQRRKLLIDRLQQEPDIKVLILESVCTDKTVLERNFRLKLSGPDYKDKDPAKALSDFRHRVANYERAYEPVGDWEEDHDIQYCKLVNVGKKVIAHNISGYLSGQCIFYLMNFNLAERQIFVTRHGESEDNITGRIGGDAPLSAKGRKFSKALARFHKEEKKVRATAEAISNSQFTIWTSMLKRSMETAQSFDPDEYDIKHIRFLNEINSGSREGMTYEEIKSQFPSEFQARQDNKLYYRYPGMGGESYLDVIHRLQSMIIELERMNQSCLIVTHRVVLRILLGYLLARKWASVYTYYLCICSVYELRPKPYGVELTSWCYDEEADDFKELKEDASQE
;
A
#
# COMPACT_ATOMS: atom_id res chain seq x y z
N MET A 1 -4.49 15.40 6.30
CA MET A 1 -4.22 14.30 5.36
C MET A 1 -5.03 14.47 4.08
N CYS A 2 -4.45 14.09 2.93
CA CYS A 2 -5.08 14.22 1.62
C CYS A 2 -6.24 13.21 1.47
N LYS A 3 -7.48 13.69 1.35
CA LYS A 3 -8.65 12.84 1.07
C LYS A 3 -8.61 12.41 -0.40
N GLN A 4 -8.71 11.12 -0.66
CA GLN A 4 -8.59 10.51 -1.97
C GLN A 4 -9.77 9.56 -2.27
N GLN A 5 -10.16 9.41 -3.54
CA GLN A 5 -11.18 8.42 -3.92
C GLN A 5 -11.01 7.94 -5.36
N VAL A 6 -11.26 6.65 -5.58
CA VAL A 6 -11.27 6.03 -6.92
C VAL A 6 -12.71 5.96 -7.43
N PHE A 7 -12.91 6.39 -8.67
CA PHE A 7 -14.17 6.41 -9.39
C PHE A 7 -14.04 5.53 -10.64
N ASN A 8 -14.50 4.28 -10.54
CA ASN A 8 -14.33 3.28 -11.60
C ASN A 8 -15.55 3.23 -12.53
N VAL A 9 -15.34 3.52 -13.82
CA VAL A 9 -16.42 3.53 -14.82
C VAL A 9 -17.02 2.15 -15.05
N GLY A 10 -16.20 1.09 -14.93
CA GLY A 10 -16.67 -0.30 -15.00
C GLY A 10 -17.65 -0.68 -13.88
N ASN A 11 -17.50 -0.13 -12.67
CA ASN A 11 -18.47 -0.31 -11.58
C ASN A 11 -19.83 0.27 -11.95
N LEU A 12 -19.86 1.51 -12.45
CA LEU A 12 -21.11 2.16 -12.85
C LEU A 12 -21.76 1.42 -14.03
N ARG A 13 -20.96 1.01 -15.03
CA ARG A 13 -21.44 0.19 -16.16
C ARG A 13 -22.18 -1.06 -15.69
N ARG A 14 -21.65 -1.78 -14.70
CA ARG A 14 -22.24 -3.02 -14.17
C ARG A 14 -23.61 -2.82 -13.52
N VAL A 15 -23.88 -1.64 -12.96
CA VAL A 15 -25.13 -1.36 -12.22
C VAL A 15 -26.10 -0.46 -12.97
N ASN A 16 -25.67 0.15 -14.08
CA ASN A 16 -26.50 1.04 -14.89
C ASN A 16 -27.49 0.23 -15.75
N LYS A 17 -28.79 0.53 -15.61
CA LYS A 17 -29.89 -0.18 -16.27
C LYS A 17 -29.80 -0.16 -17.81
N ALA A 18 -29.40 0.96 -18.41
CA ALA A 18 -29.28 1.08 -19.85
C ALA A 18 -28.13 0.21 -20.39
N SER A 19 -27.01 0.14 -19.66
CA SER A 19 -25.91 -0.76 -20.02
C SER A 19 -26.27 -2.23 -19.84
N GLN A 20 -27.02 -2.60 -18.80
CA GLN A 20 -27.41 -3.99 -18.55
C GLN A 20 -28.34 -4.58 -19.63
N GLN A 21 -29.02 -3.72 -20.39
CA GLN A 21 -29.88 -4.14 -21.50
C GLN A 21 -29.10 -4.48 -22.78
N LEU A 22 -27.80 -4.21 -22.81
CA LEU A 22 -26.92 -4.52 -23.93
C LEU A 22 -26.05 -5.75 -23.64
N ASP A 23 -25.59 -6.39 -24.71
CA ASP A 23 -24.54 -7.40 -24.64
C ASP A 23 -23.36 -6.86 -23.81
N GLN A 24 -22.80 -7.68 -22.94
CA GLN A 24 -21.64 -7.35 -22.08
C GLN A 24 -20.39 -8.15 -22.49
N SER A 25 -20.45 -8.89 -23.59
CA SER A 25 -19.31 -9.59 -24.20
C SER A 25 -18.30 -8.63 -24.83
N ALA A 26 -17.23 -9.17 -25.42
CA ALA A 26 -16.29 -8.41 -26.24
C ALA A 26 -16.95 -7.53 -27.32
N ASN A 27 -18.12 -7.92 -27.85
CA ASN A 27 -18.86 -7.17 -28.89
C ASN A 27 -19.39 -5.83 -28.40
N PHE A 28 -19.69 -5.72 -27.10
CA PHE A 28 -20.02 -4.43 -26.49
C PHE A 28 -18.88 -3.45 -26.73
N PHE A 29 -17.64 -3.91 -26.57
CA PHE A 29 -16.39 -3.16 -26.65
C PHE A 29 -15.83 -3.01 -28.05
N ASP A 30 -16.54 -3.48 -29.08
CA ASP A 30 -16.15 -3.25 -30.47
C ASP A 30 -16.13 -1.74 -30.77
N PRO A 31 -15.04 -1.18 -31.34
CA PRO A 31 -14.99 0.22 -31.73
C PRO A 31 -16.03 0.61 -32.78
N ASP A 32 -16.51 -0.34 -33.59
CA ASP A 32 -17.52 -0.09 -34.62
C ASP A 32 -18.96 -0.06 -34.03
N ASN A 33 -19.14 -0.46 -32.76
CA ASN A 33 -20.40 -0.42 -32.04
C ASN A 33 -20.73 1.01 -31.55
N LYS A 34 -21.41 1.79 -32.38
CA LYS A 34 -21.77 3.19 -32.09
C LYS A 34 -22.63 3.36 -30.84
N ASP A 35 -23.60 2.49 -30.60
CA ASP A 35 -24.47 2.55 -29.43
C ASP A 35 -23.70 2.22 -28.13
N GLY A 36 -22.86 1.19 -28.18
CA GLY A 36 -21.95 0.83 -27.09
C GLY A 36 -20.95 1.94 -26.76
N ASN A 37 -20.39 2.60 -27.78
CA ASN A 37 -19.52 3.76 -27.60
C ASN A 37 -20.23 4.92 -26.91
N LYS A 38 -21.41 5.30 -27.40
CA LYS A 38 -22.21 6.40 -26.84
C LYS A 38 -22.51 6.17 -25.36
N ILE A 39 -22.97 4.98 -25.00
CA ILE A 39 -23.27 4.65 -23.59
C ILE A 39 -22.00 4.66 -22.73
N ARG A 40 -20.86 4.20 -23.25
CA ARG A 40 -19.58 4.29 -22.52
C ARG A 40 -19.14 5.74 -22.29
N ASP A 41 -19.33 6.62 -23.26
CA ASP A 41 -19.04 8.05 -23.14
C ASP A 41 -19.93 8.69 -22.07
N GLU A 42 -21.23 8.43 -22.11
CA GLU A 42 -22.20 8.89 -21.11
C GLU A 42 -21.84 8.41 -19.70
N LEU A 43 -21.48 7.12 -19.54
CA LEU A 43 -21.00 6.56 -18.28
C LEU A 43 -19.72 7.24 -17.79
N ALA A 44 -18.77 7.51 -18.69
CA ALA A 44 -17.52 8.17 -18.33
C ALA A 44 -17.74 9.60 -17.83
N ILE A 45 -18.65 10.35 -18.47
CA ILE A 45 -19.06 11.70 -18.04
C ILE A 45 -19.81 11.66 -16.70
N MET A 46 -20.78 10.77 -16.53
CA MET A 46 -21.50 10.66 -15.25
C MET A 46 -20.55 10.38 -14.07
N VAL A 47 -19.54 9.53 -14.28
CA VAL A 47 -18.52 9.25 -13.26
C VAL A 47 -17.61 10.45 -13.04
N LEU A 48 -17.28 11.20 -14.09
CA LEU A 48 -16.52 12.44 -13.99
C LEU A 48 -17.29 13.50 -13.17
N ASP A 49 -18.59 13.67 -13.39
CA ASP A 49 -19.41 14.61 -12.62
C ASP A 49 -19.51 14.21 -11.14
N GLN A 50 -19.71 12.92 -10.84
CA GLN A 50 -19.67 12.42 -9.46
C GLN A 50 -18.33 12.72 -8.77
N LEU A 51 -17.24 12.58 -9.51
CA LEU A 51 -15.90 12.87 -9.05
C LEU A 51 -15.72 14.38 -8.76
N ILE A 52 -16.17 15.24 -9.67
CA ILE A 52 -16.11 16.71 -9.52
C ILE A 52 -16.90 17.15 -8.29
N ASP A 53 -18.13 16.64 -8.12
CA ASP A 53 -18.96 16.95 -6.96
C ASP A 53 -18.29 16.52 -5.65
N TRP A 54 -17.67 15.34 -5.63
CA TRP A 54 -16.92 14.88 -4.46
C TRP A 54 -15.72 15.78 -4.14
N LEU A 55 -14.95 16.22 -5.15
CA LEU A 55 -13.87 17.18 -4.95
C LEU A 55 -14.38 18.50 -4.35
N ARG A 56 -15.54 19.00 -4.81
CA ARG A 56 -16.19 20.21 -4.25
C ARG A 56 -16.60 20.05 -2.78
N THR A 57 -16.91 18.83 -2.32
CA THR A 57 -17.22 18.56 -0.90
C THR A 57 -15.98 18.45 0.02
N GLY A 58 -14.78 18.76 -0.50
CA GLY A 58 -13.53 18.76 0.25
C GLY A 58 -12.64 17.54 0.01
N GLY A 59 -12.91 16.76 -1.05
CA GLY A 59 -11.94 15.84 -1.63
C GLY A 59 -10.68 16.58 -2.12
N ARG A 60 -9.55 15.89 -2.21
CA ARG A 60 -8.27 16.51 -2.64
C ARG A 60 -7.67 15.87 -3.89
N VAL A 61 -7.81 14.56 -4.04
CA VAL A 61 -7.36 13.82 -5.24
C VAL A 61 -8.45 12.82 -5.60
N ALA A 62 -8.85 12.76 -6.86
CA ALA A 62 -9.78 11.75 -7.32
C ALA A 62 -9.25 11.06 -8.57
N ILE A 63 -9.46 9.76 -8.65
CA ILE A 63 -8.92 8.90 -9.71
C ILE A 63 -10.09 8.45 -10.58
N HIS A 64 -10.15 8.96 -11.81
CA HIS A 64 -11.09 8.48 -12.84
C HIS A 64 -10.50 7.22 -13.50
N ASP A 65 -10.99 6.06 -13.07
CA ASP A 65 -10.47 4.75 -13.49
C ASP A 65 -11.31 4.20 -14.66
N ALA A 66 -10.76 4.38 -15.87
CA ALA A 66 -11.30 3.91 -17.14
C ALA A 66 -10.16 3.73 -18.16
N THR A 67 -10.44 3.08 -19.30
CA THR A 67 -9.43 2.88 -20.34
C THR A 67 -9.00 4.18 -21.01
N ASN A 68 -9.92 5.13 -21.22
CA ASN A 68 -9.67 6.45 -21.80
C ASN A 68 -8.71 6.40 -23.02
N SER A 69 -8.89 5.38 -23.86
CA SER A 69 -7.90 4.89 -24.82
C SER A 69 -7.93 5.59 -26.18
N THR A 70 -8.83 6.56 -26.38
CA THR A 70 -8.94 7.34 -27.63
C THR A 70 -8.77 8.82 -27.32
N ILE A 71 -8.22 9.58 -28.25
CA ILE A 71 -8.09 11.04 -28.15
C ILE A 71 -9.49 11.66 -28.00
N GLN A 72 -10.47 11.18 -28.76
CA GLN A 72 -11.85 11.67 -28.68
C GLN A 72 -12.44 11.55 -27.26
N ARG A 73 -12.22 10.41 -26.58
CA ARG A 73 -12.67 10.21 -25.19
C ARG A 73 -11.96 11.17 -24.24
N ARG A 74 -10.64 11.31 -24.36
CA ARG A 74 -9.86 12.19 -23.48
C ARG A 74 -10.25 13.64 -23.67
N LYS A 75 -10.42 14.10 -24.92
CA LYS A 75 -10.96 15.40 -25.25
C LYS A 75 -12.31 15.66 -24.60
N LEU A 76 -13.26 14.74 -24.71
CA LEU A 76 -14.57 14.85 -24.06
C LEU A 76 -14.47 15.09 -22.53
N LEU A 77 -13.58 14.36 -21.84
CA LEU A 77 -13.37 14.54 -20.40
C LEU A 77 -12.66 15.86 -20.07
N ILE A 78 -11.65 16.25 -20.86
CA ILE A 78 -10.90 17.49 -20.69
C ILE A 78 -11.79 18.71 -20.93
N ASP A 79 -12.60 18.72 -21.99
CA ASP A 79 -13.54 19.80 -22.30
C ASP A 79 -14.56 20.01 -21.16
N ARG A 80 -14.99 18.93 -20.49
CA ARG A 80 -15.83 19.03 -19.29
C ARG A 80 -15.07 19.59 -18.08
N LEU A 81 -13.81 19.19 -17.89
CA LEU A 81 -12.95 19.64 -16.78
C LEU A 81 -12.49 21.10 -16.93
N GLN A 82 -12.42 21.64 -18.15
CA GLN A 82 -12.13 23.06 -18.38
C GLN A 82 -13.15 24.00 -17.73
N GLN A 83 -14.35 23.50 -17.42
CA GLN A 83 -15.38 24.24 -16.68
C GLN A 83 -15.09 24.29 -15.16
N GLU A 84 -14.05 23.61 -14.69
CA GLU A 84 -13.65 23.47 -13.28
C GLU A 84 -12.21 24.00 -13.08
N PRO A 85 -11.99 25.34 -13.08
CA PRO A 85 -10.63 25.93 -13.12
C PRO A 85 -9.75 25.59 -11.90
N ASP A 86 -10.36 25.18 -10.78
CA ASP A 86 -9.65 24.79 -9.56
C ASP A 86 -9.17 23.32 -9.58
N ILE A 87 -9.59 22.53 -10.58
CA ILE A 87 -9.24 21.11 -10.70
C ILE A 87 -8.10 20.95 -11.69
N LYS A 88 -6.95 20.46 -11.19
CA LYS A 88 -5.81 20.09 -12.02
C LYS A 88 -5.91 18.64 -12.49
N VAL A 89 -5.46 18.38 -13.71
CA VAL A 89 -5.51 17.06 -14.36
C VAL A 89 -4.10 16.50 -14.53
N LEU A 90 -3.94 15.22 -14.21
CA LEU A 90 -2.76 14.41 -14.54
C LEU A 90 -3.25 13.12 -15.18
N ILE A 91 -2.87 12.88 -16.44
CA ILE A 91 -3.18 11.63 -17.14
C ILE A 91 -2.11 10.59 -16.79
N LEU A 92 -2.53 9.41 -16.33
CA LEU A 92 -1.64 8.28 -16.08
C LEU A 92 -1.93 7.18 -17.10
N GLU A 93 -0.96 6.90 -17.96
CA GLU A 93 -1.04 5.83 -18.96
C GLU A 93 -0.12 4.68 -18.57
N SER A 94 -0.65 3.44 -18.55
CA SER A 94 0.14 2.24 -18.33
C SER A 94 0.25 1.47 -19.64
N VAL A 95 1.46 1.40 -20.20
CA VAL A 95 1.77 0.72 -21.46
C VAL A 95 2.55 -0.54 -21.16
N CYS A 96 2.04 -1.71 -21.56
CA CYS A 96 2.74 -2.97 -21.34
C CYS A 96 2.83 -3.77 -22.64
N THR A 97 4.04 -4.02 -23.10
CA THR A 97 4.37 -4.88 -24.25
C THR A 97 5.02 -6.20 -23.81
N ASP A 98 5.34 -6.34 -22.52
CA ASP A 98 5.89 -7.57 -21.94
C ASP A 98 4.82 -8.68 -21.90
N LYS A 99 5.00 -9.71 -22.74
CA LYS A 99 4.03 -10.80 -22.92
C LYS A 99 3.78 -11.59 -21.63
N THR A 100 4.83 -11.77 -20.81
CA THR A 100 4.72 -12.52 -19.55
C THR A 100 3.87 -11.77 -18.55
N VAL A 101 4.09 -10.45 -18.45
CA VAL A 101 3.29 -9.58 -17.58
C VAL A 101 1.84 -9.51 -18.05
N LEU A 102 1.61 -9.38 -19.36
CA LEU A 102 0.27 -9.36 -19.95
C LEU A 102 -0.50 -10.66 -19.65
N GLU A 103 0.11 -11.83 -19.88
CA GLU A 103 -0.51 -13.12 -19.61
C GLU A 103 -0.91 -13.27 -18.14
N ARG A 104 -0.02 -12.89 -17.21
CA ARG A 104 -0.31 -12.88 -15.78
C ARG A 104 -1.50 -11.96 -15.46
N ASN A 105 -1.50 -10.74 -16.00
CA ASN A 105 -2.57 -9.77 -15.77
C ASN A 105 -3.92 -10.23 -16.36
N PHE A 106 -3.91 -10.93 -17.50
CA PHE A 106 -5.12 -11.48 -18.11
C PHE A 106 -5.75 -12.52 -17.19
N ARG A 107 -4.94 -13.44 -16.63
CA ARG A 107 -5.43 -14.44 -15.67
C ARG A 107 -6.02 -13.80 -14.41
N LEU A 108 -5.38 -12.74 -13.90
CA LEU A 108 -5.91 -11.98 -12.77
C LEU A 108 -7.25 -11.29 -13.05
N LYS A 109 -7.51 -10.89 -14.31
CA LYS A 109 -8.81 -10.34 -14.71
C LYS A 109 -9.91 -11.40 -14.76
N LEU A 110 -9.59 -12.67 -14.94
CA LEU A 110 -10.58 -13.76 -14.89
C LEU A 110 -11.15 -13.95 -13.48
N SER A 111 -10.39 -13.63 -12.44
CA SER A 111 -10.87 -13.58 -11.06
C SER A 111 -11.75 -12.36 -10.75
N GLY A 112 -11.92 -11.45 -11.71
CA GLY A 112 -12.74 -10.26 -11.58
C GLY A 112 -14.25 -10.53 -11.71
N PRO A 113 -15.11 -9.56 -11.34
CA PRO A 113 -16.55 -9.73 -11.32
C PRO A 113 -17.18 -10.04 -12.70
N ASP A 114 -16.52 -9.63 -13.79
CA ASP A 114 -17.01 -9.87 -15.16
C ASP A 114 -16.88 -11.36 -15.59
N TYR A 115 -16.05 -12.16 -14.89
CA TYR A 115 -15.68 -13.54 -15.28
C TYR A 115 -15.67 -14.57 -14.14
N LYS A 116 -15.88 -14.15 -12.88
CA LYS A 116 -15.74 -14.99 -11.68
C LYS A 116 -16.45 -16.35 -11.75
N ASP A 117 -17.64 -16.40 -12.35
CA ASP A 117 -18.48 -17.60 -12.43
C ASP A 117 -18.50 -18.23 -13.84
N LYS A 118 -17.58 -17.82 -14.73
CA LYS A 118 -17.50 -18.31 -16.11
C LYS A 118 -16.40 -19.35 -16.27
N ASP A 119 -16.53 -20.19 -17.30
CA ASP A 119 -15.49 -21.12 -17.69
C ASP A 119 -14.16 -20.38 -17.98
N PRO A 120 -13.03 -20.76 -17.33
CA PRO A 120 -11.77 -20.03 -17.45
C PRO A 120 -11.24 -19.93 -18.89
N ALA A 121 -11.41 -20.97 -19.71
CA ALA A 121 -10.91 -20.98 -21.09
C ALA A 121 -11.74 -20.03 -21.97
N LYS A 122 -13.07 -20.09 -21.87
CA LYS A 122 -13.96 -19.16 -22.58
C LYS A 122 -13.79 -17.72 -22.10
N ALA A 123 -13.62 -17.50 -20.80
CA ALA A 123 -13.39 -16.19 -20.22
C ALA A 123 -12.09 -15.56 -20.72
N LEU A 124 -11.01 -16.35 -20.80
CA LEU A 124 -9.73 -15.89 -21.35
C LEU A 124 -9.84 -15.54 -22.84
N SER A 125 -10.56 -16.35 -23.62
CA SER A 125 -10.79 -16.08 -25.04
C SER A 125 -11.59 -14.79 -25.25
N ASP A 126 -12.71 -14.61 -24.55
CA ASP A 126 -13.52 -13.37 -24.61
C ASP A 126 -12.68 -12.15 -24.18
N PHE A 127 -11.90 -12.26 -23.10
CA PHE A 127 -11.07 -11.16 -22.65
C PHE A 127 -9.97 -10.79 -23.67
N ARG A 128 -9.35 -11.78 -24.34
CA ARG A 128 -8.39 -11.51 -25.43
C ARG A 128 -9.05 -10.79 -26.61
N HIS A 129 -10.25 -11.20 -27.02
CA HIS A 129 -10.99 -10.49 -28.06
C HIS A 129 -11.33 -9.05 -27.66
N ARG A 130 -11.72 -8.84 -26.39
CA ARG A 130 -11.95 -7.51 -25.84
C ARG A 130 -10.68 -6.65 -25.90
N VAL A 131 -9.52 -7.19 -25.55
CA VAL A 131 -8.23 -6.49 -25.66
C VAL A 131 -7.93 -6.14 -27.12
N ALA A 132 -8.10 -7.07 -28.06
CA ALA A 132 -7.90 -6.82 -29.49
C ALA A 132 -8.79 -5.69 -30.03
N ASN A 133 -10.03 -5.59 -29.55
CA ASN A 133 -10.92 -4.48 -29.90
C ASN A 133 -10.40 -3.13 -29.39
N TYR A 134 -9.85 -3.07 -28.17
CA TYR A 134 -9.19 -1.85 -27.69
C TYR A 134 -7.94 -1.52 -28.49
N GLU A 135 -7.09 -2.51 -28.82
CA GLU A 135 -5.86 -2.31 -29.59
C GLU A 135 -6.15 -1.73 -30.99
N ARG A 136 -7.25 -2.16 -31.65
CA ARG A 136 -7.67 -1.63 -32.96
C ARG A 136 -7.95 -0.12 -32.95
N ALA A 137 -8.41 0.42 -31.82
CA ALA A 137 -8.82 1.81 -31.69
C ALA A 137 -7.93 2.63 -30.75
N TYR A 138 -6.87 2.04 -30.21
CA TYR A 138 -6.04 2.67 -29.20
C TYR A 138 -5.19 3.80 -29.80
N GLU A 139 -5.37 4.99 -29.27
CA GLU A 139 -4.57 6.17 -29.57
C GLU A 139 -3.81 6.54 -28.30
N PRO A 140 -2.48 6.27 -28.23
CA PRO A 140 -1.71 6.55 -27.03
C PRO A 140 -1.75 8.03 -26.69
N VAL A 141 -1.54 8.35 -25.41
CA VAL A 141 -1.22 9.71 -24.98
C VAL A 141 0.03 10.18 -25.75
N GLY A 142 0.20 11.47 -26.03
CA GLY A 142 1.35 11.99 -26.79
C GLY A 142 1.05 13.35 -27.39
N ASP A 143 1.32 13.52 -28.68
CA ASP A 143 1.30 14.80 -29.41
C ASP A 143 0.05 15.66 -29.12
N TRP A 144 -1.15 15.07 -29.10
CA TRP A 144 -2.37 15.84 -28.81
C TRP A 144 -2.36 16.41 -27.39
N GLU A 145 -1.95 15.65 -26.37
CA GLU A 145 -1.84 16.19 -25.00
C GLU A 145 -0.75 17.27 -24.90
N GLU A 146 0.37 17.10 -25.61
CA GLU A 146 1.48 18.06 -25.61
C GLU A 146 1.09 19.38 -26.27
N ASP A 147 0.40 19.32 -27.42
CA ASP A 147 -0.12 20.50 -28.13
C ASP A 147 -1.14 21.31 -27.32
N HIS A 148 -1.70 20.72 -26.25
CA HIS A 148 -2.71 21.34 -25.38
C HIS A 148 -2.19 21.55 -23.94
N ASP A 149 -0.87 21.43 -23.70
CA ASP A 149 -0.22 21.59 -22.40
C ASP A 149 -0.79 20.69 -21.28
N ILE A 150 -1.29 19.49 -21.63
CA ILE A 150 -1.92 18.57 -20.67
C ILE A 150 -0.84 17.73 -19.98
N GLN A 151 -0.87 17.70 -18.65
CA GLN A 151 0.10 16.90 -17.88
C GLN A 151 -0.18 15.41 -18.03
N TYR A 152 0.86 14.64 -18.33
CA TYR A 152 0.74 13.19 -18.36
C TYR A 152 2.00 12.47 -17.88
N CYS A 153 1.82 11.24 -17.43
CA CYS A 153 2.88 10.28 -17.15
C CYS A 153 2.55 8.92 -17.78
N LYS A 154 3.49 8.38 -18.56
CA LYS A 154 3.43 7.04 -19.13
C LYS A 154 4.37 6.11 -18.38
N LEU A 155 3.83 5.02 -17.87
CA LEU A 155 4.57 3.92 -17.27
C LEU A 155 4.67 2.78 -18.28
N VAL A 156 5.85 2.61 -18.86
CA VAL A 156 6.11 1.58 -19.87
C VAL A 156 6.73 0.35 -19.21
N ASN A 157 6.11 -0.81 -19.45
CA ASN A 157 6.49 -2.12 -18.93
C ASN A 157 6.73 -2.10 -17.42
N VAL A 158 5.74 -1.62 -16.67
CA VAL A 158 5.77 -1.60 -15.19
C VAL A 158 6.94 -0.76 -14.67
N GLY A 159 7.07 0.47 -15.18
CA GLY A 159 8.09 1.42 -14.72
C GLY A 159 9.49 1.22 -15.29
N LYS A 160 9.73 0.23 -16.17
CA LYS A 160 11.03 0.08 -16.89
C LYS A 160 11.41 1.35 -17.68
N LYS A 161 10.42 2.09 -18.17
CA LYS A 161 10.59 3.43 -18.72
C LYS A 161 9.44 4.32 -18.26
N VAL A 162 9.76 5.54 -17.85
CA VAL A 162 8.79 6.56 -17.47
C VAL A 162 8.94 7.75 -18.42
N ILE A 163 7.83 8.22 -18.98
CA ILE A 163 7.77 9.43 -19.81
C ILE A 163 6.83 10.39 -19.09
N ALA A 164 7.30 11.59 -18.76
CA ALA A 164 6.50 12.60 -18.09
C ALA A 164 6.54 13.91 -18.88
N HIS A 165 5.40 14.55 -19.04
CA HIS A 165 5.25 15.80 -19.78
C HIS A 165 4.48 16.83 -18.94
N ASN A 166 4.96 18.07 -18.94
CA ASN A 166 4.37 19.23 -18.26
C ASN A 166 3.94 19.00 -16.80
N ILE A 167 4.73 18.27 -16.01
CA ILE A 167 4.37 17.97 -14.61
C ILE A 167 4.47 19.24 -13.77
N SER A 168 3.33 19.65 -13.19
CA SER A 168 3.28 20.83 -12.34
C SER A 168 2.51 20.58 -11.03
N GLY A 169 2.98 21.22 -9.96
CA GLY A 169 2.42 21.09 -8.63
C GLY A 169 2.98 19.93 -7.82
N TYR A 170 2.89 20.08 -6.49
CA TYR A 170 3.49 19.14 -5.54
C TYR A 170 2.90 17.73 -5.65
N LEU A 171 1.57 17.60 -5.73
CA LEU A 171 0.91 16.28 -5.75
C LEU A 171 1.23 15.47 -7.02
N SER A 172 1.24 16.10 -8.19
CA SER A 172 1.62 15.43 -9.44
C SER A 172 3.07 14.94 -9.40
N GLY A 173 3.99 15.79 -8.91
CA GLY A 173 5.40 15.42 -8.73
C GLY A 173 5.58 14.26 -7.75
N GLN A 174 4.89 14.27 -6.60
CA GLN A 174 4.92 13.17 -5.64
C GLN A 174 4.32 11.88 -6.18
N CYS A 175 3.23 11.97 -6.96
CA CYS A 175 2.61 10.82 -7.60
C CYS A 175 3.59 10.13 -8.55
N ILE A 176 4.25 10.90 -9.41
CA ILE A 176 5.21 10.35 -10.38
C ILE A 176 6.45 9.80 -9.67
N PHE A 177 6.97 10.52 -8.67
CA PHE A 177 8.06 10.02 -7.85
C PHE A 177 7.72 8.67 -7.21
N TYR A 178 6.52 8.51 -6.65
CA TYR A 178 6.07 7.23 -6.11
C TYR A 178 6.01 6.14 -7.20
N LEU A 179 5.38 6.44 -8.35
CA LEU A 179 5.21 5.49 -9.45
C LEU A 179 6.54 5.04 -10.08
N MET A 180 7.56 5.91 -10.07
CA MET A 180 8.92 5.57 -10.51
C MET A 180 9.61 4.54 -9.61
N ASN A 181 9.22 4.46 -8.34
CA ASN A 181 9.83 3.56 -7.36
C ASN A 181 9.03 2.26 -7.18
N PHE A 182 7.78 2.21 -7.62
CA PHE A 182 6.92 1.04 -7.44
C PHE A 182 7.33 -0.14 -8.35
N ASN A 183 7.19 -1.37 -7.86
CA ASN A 183 7.39 -2.59 -8.64
C ASN A 183 6.33 -3.68 -8.36
N LEU A 184 6.20 -4.64 -9.27
CA LEU A 184 5.26 -5.78 -9.18
C LEU A 184 5.93 -7.11 -8.77
N ALA A 185 7.08 -7.05 -8.10
CA ALA A 185 7.75 -8.25 -7.62
C ALA A 185 6.93 -8.91 -6.51
N GLU A 186 6.72 -10.21 -6.64
CA GLU A 186 6.14 -11.03 -5.59
C GLU A 186 7.18 -11.15 -4.46
N ARG A 187 6.80 -10.66 -3.28
CA ARG A 187 7.69 -10.61 -2.10
C ARG A 187 6.89 -10.77 -0.82
N GLN A 188 7.59 -11.15 0.23
CA GLN A 188 7.04 -11.24 1.58
C GLN A 188 7.66 -10.14 2.44
N ILE A 189 6.79 -9.38 3.09
CA ILE A 189 7.19 -8.34 4.02
C ILE A 189 6.79 -8.85 5.40
N PHE A 190 7.77 -9.20 6.22
CA PHE A 190 7.54 -9.52 7.62
C PHE A 190 7.73 -8.26 8.45
N VAL A 191 6.81 -7.98 9.36
CA VAL A 191 6.93 -6.86 10.29
C VAL A 191 6.66 -7.37 11.70
N THR A 192 7.54 -7.04 12.63
CA THR A 192 7.38 -7.39 14.04
C THR A 192 7.86 -6.25 14.94
N ARG A 193 7.41 -6.28 16.19
CA ARG A 193 8.06 -5.48 17.24
C ARG A 193 9.37 -6.17 17.64
N HIS A 194 10.27 -5.43 18.27
CA HIS A 194 11.30 -6.06 19.09
C HIS A 194 10.69 -7.05 20.09
N GLY A 195 11.48 -8.04 20.52
CA GLY A 195 11.12 -8.89 21.65
C GLY A 195 10.87 -8.06 22.91
N GLU A 196 10.22 -8.66 23.91
CA GLU A 196 9.99 -7.99 25.20
C GLU A 196 11.26 -7.37 25.79
N SER A 197 11.18 -6.10 26.18
CA SER A 197 12.28 -5.36 26.83
C SER A 197 12.02 -5.14 28.32
N GLU A 198 13.05 -4.76 29.07
CA GLU A 198 12.91 -4.41 30.50
C GLU A 198 11.93 -3.24 30.73
N ASP A 199 11.90 -2.26 29.82
CA ASP A 199 10.89 -1.18 29.83
C ASP A 199 9.46 -1.71 29.61
N ASN A 200 9.27 -2.81 28.88
CA ASN A 200 7.95 -3.41 28.71
C ASN A 200 7.47 -4.07 30.00
N ILE A 201 8.35 -4.77 30.72
CA ILE A 201 8.06 -5.39 32.01
C ILE A 201 7.64 -4.33 33.04
N THR A 202 8.35 -3.20 33.05
CA THR A 202 8.09 -2.10 34.00
C THR A 202 7.00 -1.13 33.53
N GLY A 203 6.43 -1.32 32.34
CA GLY A 203 5.37 -0.48 31.79
C GLY A 203 5.82 0.93 31.36
N ARG A 204 7.13 1.15 31.18
CA ARG A 204 7.73 2.42 30.77
C ARG A 204 7.64 2.62 29.26
N ILE A 205 7.42 3.86 28.82
CA ILE A 205 7.38 4.24 27.41
C ILE A 205 8.71 4.85 26.94
N GLY A 206 9.00 4.75 25.65
CA GLY A 206 10.21 5.30 25.07
C GLY A 206 11.45 4.46 25.40
N GLY A 207 12.51 5.14 25.84
CA GLY A 207 13.73 4.55 26.37
C GLY A 207 14.55 3.76 25.35
N ASP A 208 15.63 3.16 25.85
CA ASP A 208 16.55 2.29 25.09
C ASP A 208 16.94 1.05 25.90
N ALA A 209 15.99 0.49 26.67
CA ALA A 209 16.24 -0.73 27.44
C ALA A 209 16.60 -1.93 26.55
N PRO A 210 17.42 -2.87 27.06
CA PRO A 210 17.72 -4.13 26.39
C PRO A 210 16.52 -5.09 26.43
N LEU A 211 16.65 -6.23 25.75
CA LEU A 211 15.67 -7.31 25.83
C LEU A 211 15.63 -7.95 27.21
N SER A 212 14.44 -8.42 27.59
CA SER A 212 14.24 -9.31 28.74
C SER A 212 14.73 -10.73 28.44
N ALA A 213 14.70 -11.61 29.45
CA ALA A 213 14.97 -13.03 29.23
C ALA A 213 14.02 -13.65 28.20
N LYS A 214 12.73 -13.32 28.25
CA LYS A 214 11.72 -13.75 27.27
C LYS A 214 11.98 -13.15 25.90
N GLY A 215 12.31 -11.86 25.82
CA GLY A 215 12.68 -11.19 24.56
C GLY A 215 13.88 -11.86 23.86
N ARG A 216 14.87 -12.32 24.62
CA ARG A 216 16.02 -13.08 24.08
C ARG A 216 15.62 -14.46 23.56
N LYS A 217 14.66 -15.15 24.19
CA LYS A 217 14.13 -16.42 23.64
C LYS A 217 13.38 -16.18 22.33
N PHE A 218 12.50 -15.17 22.30
CA PHE A 218 11.82 -14.72 21.08
C PHE A 218 12.79 -14.40 19.94
N SER A 219 13.88 -13.68 20.20
CA SER A 219 14.91 -13.38 19.19
C SER A 219 15.47 -14.66 18.53
N LYS A 220 15.78 -15.68 19.34
CA LYS A 220 16.29 -16.96 18.84
C LYS A 220 15.24 -17.72 18.04
N ALA A 221 14.01 -17.76 18.55
CA ALA A 221 12.89 -18.41 17.87
C ALA A 221 12.59 -17.73 16.52
N LEU A 222 12.64 -16.40 16.46
CA LEU A 222 12.40 -15.64 15.23
C LEU A 222 13.40 -15.99 14.12
N ALA A 223 14.67 -16.14 14.47
CA ALA A 223 15.70 -16.56 13.52
C ALA A 223 15.49 -18.01 13.03
N ARG A 224 15.07 -18.92 13.91
CA ARG A 224 14.73 -20.30 13.53
C ARG A 224 13.50 -20.36 12.63
N PHE A 225 12.42 -19.69 13.02
CA PHE A 225 11.17 -19.57 12.27
C PHE A 225 11.43 -19.11 10.83
N HIS A 226 12.24 -18.05 10.65
CA HIS A 226 12.59 -17.59 9.32
C HIS A 226 13.40 -18.61 8.50
N LYS A 227 14.35 -19.32 9.13
CA LYS A 227 15.14 -20.37 8.46
C LYS A 227 14.26 -21.54 8.00
N GLU A 228 13.26 -21.93 8.78
CA GLU A 228 12.31 -22.98 8.41
C GLU A 228 11.39 -22.54 7.29
N GLU A 229 10.82 -21.33 7.38
CA GLU A 229 10.05 -20.71 6.30
C GLU A 229 10.84 -20.65 4.98
N LYS A 230 12.13 -20.28 5.04
CA LYS A 230 13.03 -20.25 3.88
C LYS A 230 13.22 -21.63 3.25
N LYS A 231 13.32 -22.70 4.06
CA LYS A 231 13.44 -24.09 3.56
C LYS A 231 12.15 -24.55 2.86
N VAL A 232 11.00 -24.28 3.46
CA VAL A 232 9.70 -24.62 2.85
C VAL A 232 9.57 -23.93 1.48
N ARG A 233 9.96 -22.66 1.38
CA ARG A 233 9.93 -21.87 0.13
C ARG A 233 10.85 -22.41 -0.95
N ALA A 234 12.11 -22.71 -0.61
CA ALA A 234 13.08 -23.26 -1.55
C ALA A 234 12.61 -24.58 -2.18
N THR A 235 11.70 -25.28 -1.51
CA THR A 235 11.11 -26.54 -1.99
C THR A 235 9.82 -26.32 -2.81
N ALA A 236 9.06 -25.25 -2.53
CA ALA A 236 7.74 -24.99 -3.12
C ALA A 236 7.81 -24.21 -4.45
N GLU A 237 8.76 -23.29 -4.60
CA GLU A 237 8.91 -22.49 -5.81
C GLU A 237 10.41 -22.19 -6.03
N ALA A 238 10.86 -22.19 -7.28
CA ALA A 238 12.19 -21.70 -7.68
C ALA A 238 12.27 -20.16 -7.54
N ILE A 239 11.95 -19.64 -6.35
CA ILE A 239 12.02 -18.21 -6.03
C ILE A 239 13.48 -17.83 -5.88
N SER A 240 13.88 -16.94 -6.80
CA SER A 240 15.00 -16.01 -6.77
C SER A 240 15.97 -16.15 -5.59
N ASN A 241 17.26 -16.34 -5.91
CA ASN A 241 18.45 -16.19 -5.04
C ASN A 241 18.60 -14.75 -4.46
N SER A 242 17.50 -14.06 -4.19
CA SER A 242 17.44 -12.70 -3.72
C SER A 242 17.78 -12.67 -2.23
N GLN A 243 18.76 -11.85 -1.86
CA GLN A 243 19.24 -11.63 -0.50
C GLN A 243 18.13 -11.10 0.44
N PHE A 244 17.66 -11.94 1.36
CA PHE A 244 16.69 -11.50 2.37
C PHE A 244 17.32 -10.40 3.25
N THR A 245 16.67 -9.24 3.32
CA THR A 245 17.18 -8.09 4.09
C THR A 245 16.44 -7.97 5.42
N ILE A 246 17.15 -7.63 6.49
CA ILE A 246 16.59 -7.39 7.81
C ILE A 246 16.79 -5.92 8.17
N TRP A 247 15.70 -5.21 8.47
CA TRP A 247 15.72 -3.83 8.93
C TRP A 247 15.40 -3.79 10.41
N THR A 248 16.22 -3.09 11.18
CA THR A 248 15.92 -2.79 12.58
C THR A 248 15.83 -1.29 12.78
N SER A 249 15.21 -0.86 13.88
CA SER A 249 15.52 0.46 14.41
C SER A 249 16.95 0.55 14.94
N MET A 250 17.38 1.74 15.35
CA MET A 250 18.66 1.93 16.04
C MET A 250 18.57 1.76 17.57
N LEU A 251 17.41 1.36 18.12
CA LEU A 251 17.25 1.11 19.55
C LEU A 251 17.71 -0.32 19.90
N LYS A 252 18.39 -0.48 21.03
CA LYS A 252 19.05 -1.72 21.47
C LYS A 252 18.14 -2.94 21.37
N ARG A 253 16.94 -2.88 21.95
CA ARG A 253 15.95 -3.96 21.88
C ARG A 253 15.64 -4.43 20.46
N SER A 254 15.60 -3.53 19.48
CA SER A 254 15.36 -3.90 18.08
C SER A 254 16.58 -4.58 17.45
N MET A 255 17.78 -4.07 17.72
CA MET A 255 19.03 -4.66 17.24
C MET A 255 19.30 -6.02 17.88
N GLU A 256 19.11 -6.14 19.20
CA GLU A 256 19.23 -7.39 19.96
C GLU A 256 18.22 -8.44 19.48
N THR A 257 17.04 -8.03 19.00
CA THR A 257 16.08 -8.99 18.45
C THR A 257 16.60 -9.62 17.16
N ALA A 258 17.35 -8.86 16.36
CA ALA A 258 17.97 -9.34 15.12
C ALA A 258 19.33 -10.02 15.34
N GLN A 259 19.90 -10.01 16.56
CA GLN A 259 21.26 -10.52 16.81
C GLN A 259 21.44 -12.02 16.54
N SER A 260 20.34 -12.79 16.54
CA SER A 260 20.35 -14.24 16.29
C SER A 260 20.34 -14.58 14.80
N PHE A 261 20.23 -13.58 13.92
CA PHE A 261 20.40 -13.74 12.49
C PHE A 261 21.88 -13.63 12.14
N ASP A 262 22.34 -14.54 11.28
CA ASP A 262 23.74 -14.61 10.86
C ASP A 262 24.06 -13.46 9.88
N PRO A 263 24.97 -12.53 10.22
CA PRO A 263 25.31 -11.40 9.34
C PRO A 263 25.99 -11.83 8.04
N ASP A 264 26.55 -13.04 7.97
CA ASP A 264 27.11 -13.59 6.72
C ASP A 264 26.00 -14.12 5.78
N GLU A 265 24.82 -14.45 6.32
CA GLU A 265 23.66 -14.95 5.57
C GLU A 265 22.65 -13.83 5.23
N TYR A 266 22.53 -12.81 6.09
CA TYR A 266 21.49 -11.78 6.00
C TYR A 266 22.09 -10.37 5.89
N ASP A 267 21.51 -9.54 5.02
CA ASP A 267 21.82 -8.10 4.96
C ASP A 267 21.08 -7.36 6.07
N ILE A 268 21.74 -7.09 7.19
CA ILE A 268 21.15 -6.43 8.36
C ILE A 268 21.43 -4.93 8.33
N LYS A 269 20.37 -4.12 8.31
CA LYS A 269 20.43 -2.65 8.27
C LYS A 269 19.77 -2.03 9.49
N HIS A 270 20.51 -1.14 10.17
CA HIS A 270 20.00 -0.37 11.30
C HIS A 270 19.53 1.01 10.83
N ILE A 271 18.24 1.30 10.97
CA ILE A 271 17.59 2.44 10.33
C ILE A 271 16.93 3.34 11.38
N ARG A 272 17.44 4.57 11.52
CA ARG A 272 16.94 5.54 12.51
C ARG A 272 15.46 5.88 12.33
N PHE A 273 14.97 5.92 11.09
CA PHE A 273 13.56 6.18 10.79
C PHE A 273 12.61 5.09 11.29
N LEU A 274 13.12 3.94 11.72
CA LEU A 274 12.32 2.88 12.35
C LEU A 274 12.29 2.98 13.88
N ASN A 275 12.92 3.97 14.51
CA ASN A 275 12.86 4.19 15.96
C ASN A 275 11.42 4.42 16.43
N GLU A 276 11.12 4.06 17.68
CA GLU A 276 9.81 4.30 18.30
C GLU A 276 9.47 5.80 18.29
N ILE A 277 8.18 6.11 18.42
CA ILE A 277 7.74 7.49 18.69
C ILE A 277 8.52 8.07 19.87
N ASN A 278 9.13 9.25 19.69
CA ASN A 278 9.80 9.94 20.77
C ASN A 278 8.77 10.64 21.66
N SER A 279 8.72 10.24 22.94
CA SER A 279 7.80 10.81 23.94
C SER A 279 8.35 12.05 24.66
N GLY A 280 9.47 12.60 24.18
CA GLY A 280 10.05 13.86 24.62
C GLY A 280 10.37 13.86 26.11
N SER A 281 9.84 14.82 26.86
CA SER A 281 10.03 14.89 28.31
C SER A 281 9.27 13.81 29.09
N ARG A 282 8.57 12.89 28.41
CA ARG A 282 7.86 11.73 29.00
C ARG A 282 8.56 10.39 28.76
N GLU A 283 9.73 10.42 28.14
CA GLU A 283 10.59 9.25 27.98
C GLU A 283 10.89 8.60 29.34
N GLY A 284 10.78 7.28 29.41
CA GLY A 284 11.02 6.49 30.60
C GLY A 284 9.89 6.51 31.63
N MET A 285 8.80 7.25 31.43
CA MET A 285 7.66 7.25 32.37
C MET A 285 6.68 6.10 32.09
N THR A 286 5.90 5.69 33.09
CA THR A 286 4.70 4.86 32.89
C THR A 286 3.49 5.72 32.53
N TYR A 287 2.46 5.11 31.93
CA TYR A 287 1.22 5.85 31.67
C TYR A 287 0.51 6.32 32.95
N GLU A 288 0.66 5.59 34.05
CA GLU A 288 0.12 5.96 35.36
C GLU A 288 0.84 7.18 35.94
N GLU A 289 2.18 7.22 35.83
CA GLU A 289 2.98 8.38 36.22
C GLU A 289 2.59 9.62 35.39
N ILE A 290 2.41 9.47 34.07
CA ILE A 290 1.97 10.57 33.20
C ILE A 290 0.57 11.05 33.58
N LYS A 291 -0.38 10.14 33.83
CA LYS A 291 -1.74 10.49 34.23
C LYS A 291 -1.78 11.24 35.57
N SER A 292 -0.95 10.82 36.52
CA SER A 292 -0.87 11.42 37.86
C SER A 292 -0.17 12.79 37.85
N GLN A 293 0.99 12.89 37.19
CA GLN A 293 1.83 14.08 37.22
C GLN A 293 1.45 15.12 36.14
N PHE A 294 0.87 14.68 35.02
CA PHE A 294 0.53 15.52 33.86
C PHE A 294 -0.87 15.19 33.30
N PRO A 295 -1.94 15.36 34.10
CA PRO A 295 -3.29 14.95 33.73
C PRO A 295 -3.82 15.67 32.47
N SER A 296 -3.47 16.94 32.27
CA SER A 296 -3.86 17.70 31.07
C SER A 296 -3.23 17.12 29.80
N GLU A 297 -1.95 16.75 29.84
CA GLU A 297 -1.25 16.12 28.71
C GLU A 297 -1.81 14.73 28.40
N PHE A 298 -2.11 13.96 29.45
CA PHE A 298 -2.73 12.66 29.30
C PHE A 298 -4.10 12.77 28.60
N GLN A 299 -4.93 13.72 29.01
CA GLN A 299 -6.24 13.97 28.39
C GLN A 299 -6.11 14.48 26.96
N ALA A 300 -5.25 15.48 26.71
CA ALA A 300 -5.02 16.03 25.36
C ALA A 300 -4.60 14.93 24.36
N ARG A 301 -3.80 13.97 24.81
CA ARG A 301 -3.42 12.80 24.01
C ARG A 301 -4.58 11.84 23.76
N GLN A 302 -5.48 11.65 24.72
CA GLN A 302 -6.67 10.80 24.53
C GLN A 302 -7.62 11.43 23.52
N ASP A 303 -7.86 12.73 23.63
CA ASP A 303 -8.82 13.47 22.78
C ASP A 303 -8.34 13.55 21.33
N ASN A 304 -7.03 13.64 21.10
CA ASN A 304 -6.48 13.86 19.77
C ASN A 304 -5.17 13.09 19.49
N LYS A 305 -5.18 11.77 19.71
CA LYS A 305 -3.98 10.91 19.67
C LYS A 305 -3.16 10.99 18.37
N LEU A 306 -3.80 11.24 17.23
CA LEU A 306 -3.13 11.32 15.93
C LEU A 306 -2.27 12.58 15.79
N TYR A 307 -2.75 13.72 16.29
CA TYR A 307 -2.11 15.02 16.12
C TYR A 307 -1.41 15.51 17.40
N TYR A 308 -1.73 14.94 18.56
CA TYR A 308 -1.04 15.23 19.81
C TYR A 308 0.46 14.94 19.65
N ARG A 309 1.28 15.95 19.94
CA ARG A 309 2.73 15.87 19.95
C ARG A 309 3.21 15.88 21.39
N TYR A 310 4.03 14.92 21.77
CA TYR A 310 4.62 14.93 23.12
C TYR A 310 5.46 16.20 23.36
N PRO A 311 5.41 16.79 24.55
CA PRO A 311 6.22 17.96 24.89
C PRO A 311 7.70 17.59 25.08
N GLY A 312 8.57 18.59 24.98
CA GLY A 312 10.02 18.44 25.20
C GLY A 312 10.82 18.21 23.92
N MET A 313 12.14 18.10 24.09
CA MET A 313 13.08 18.02 22.96
C MET A 313 12.84 16.76 22.14
N GLY A 314 12.56 16.95 20.84
CA GLY A 314 12.37 15.84 19.90
C GLY A 314 11.05 15.08 20.05
N GLY A 315 10.10 15.56 20.86
CA GLY A 315 8.79 14.94 20.98
C GLY A 315 8.04 14.85 19.65
N GLU A 316 7.38 13.71 19.43
CA GLU A 316 6.69 13.37 18.18
C GLU A 316 5.20 13.15 18.41
N SER A 317 4.42 13.42 17.37
CA SER A 317 3.05 12.93 17.18
C SER A 317 3.05 11.71 16.25
N TYR A 318 1.92 11.00 16.17
CA TYR A 318 1.75 9.97 15.14
C TYR A 318 1.97 10.52 13.73
N LEU A 319 1.53 11.76 13.47
CA LEU A 319 1.71 12.42 12.18
C LEU A 319 3.19 12.65 11.82
N ASP A 320 4.02 12.99 12.81
CA ASP A 320 5.47 13.15 12.61
C ASP A 320 6.12 11.82 12.25
N VAL A 321 5.73 10.75 12.94
CA VAL A 321 6.20 9.39 12.64
C VAL A 321 5.78 8.96 11.24
N ILE A 322 4.53 9.24 10.82
CA ILE A 322 4.05 9.00 9.45
C ILE A 322 4.93 9.73 8.44
N HIS A 323 5.24 11.01 8.66
CA HIS A 323 6.05 11.80 7.75
C HIS A 323 7.48 11.26 7.64
N ARG A 324 8.16 10.93 8.74
CA ARG A 324 9.54 10.39 8.65
C ARG A 324 9.61 8.97 8.06
N LEU A 325 8.51 8.21 8.12
CA LEU A 325 8.43 6.88 7.51
C LEU A 325 8.18 6.93 5.99
N GLN A 326 7.89 8.09 5.40
CA GLN A 326 7.64 8.21 3.96
C GLN A 326 8.81 7.68 3.12
N SER A 327 10.04 8.07 3.46
CA SER A 327 11.23 7.55 2.76
C SER A 327 11.37 6.04 2.89
N MET A 328 11.00 5.47 4.05
CA MET A 328 11.06 4.03 4.24
C MET A 328 9.99 3.28 3.47
N ILE A 329 8.80 3.85 3.33
CA ILE A 329 7.75 3.31 2.48
C ILE A 329 8.21 3.27 1.01
N ILE A 330 8.83 4.34 0.53
CA ILE A 330 9.37 4.38 -0.84
C ILE A 330 10.43 3.30 -1.06
N GLU A 331 11.35 3.12 -0.10
CA GLU A 331 12.34 2.06 -0.18
C GLU A 331 11.70 0.66 -0.17
N LEU A 332 10.68 0.44 0.68
CA LEU A 332 9.94 -0.81 0.74
C LEU A 332 9.18 -1.12 -0.55
N GLU A 333 8.64 -0.10 -1.22
CA GLU A 333 7.97 -0.23 -2.52
C GLU A 333 8.94 -0.40 -3.69
N ARG A 334 10.18 0.06 -3.52
CA ARG A 334 11.28 -0.10 -4.48
C ARG A 334 11.95 -1.47 -4.43
N MET A 335 11.93 -2.12 -3.28
CA MET A 335 12.54 -3.42 -3.12
C MET A 335 11.77 -4.51 -3.88
N ASN A 336 12.52 -5.33 -4.62
CA ASN A 336 12.00 -6.53 -5.26
C ASN A 336 12.14 -7.78 -4.35
N GLN A 337 12.80 -7.64 -3.20
CA GLN A 337 13.20 -8.75 -2.34
C GLN A 337 12.37 -8.78 -1.07
N SER A 338 12.20 -9.97 -0.51
CA SER A 338 11.54 -10.16 0.78
C SER A 338 12.37 -9.56 1.91
N CYS A 339 11.71 -9.07 2.96
CA CYS A 339 12.40 -8.46 4.10
C CYS A 339 11.70 -8.74 5.44
N LEU A 340 12.47 -8.59 6.52
CA LEU A 340 11.99 -8.55 7.90
C LEU A 340 12.23 -7.17 8.48
N ILE A 341 11.20 -6.53 9.02
CA ILE A 341 11.29 -5.23 9.69
C ILE A 341 11.02 -5.46 11.18
N VAL A 342 12.06 -5.31 12.00
CA VAL A 342 11.96 -5.29 13.46
C VAL A 342 11.88 -3.84 13.93
N THR A 343 10.77 -3.48 14.57
CA THR A 343 10.51 -2.08 14.97
C THR A 343 9.74 -2.02 16.29
N HIS A 344 8.91 -1.00 16.47
CA HIS A 344 8.21 -0.71 17.72
C HIS A 344 6.71 -0.55 17.52
N ARG A 345 5.98 -0.28 18.60
CA ARG A 345 4.52 -0.34 18.60
C ARG A 345 3.91 0.72 17.68
N VAL A 346 4.39 1.97 17.70
CA VAL A 346 3.79 3.03 16.85
C VAL A 346 4.19 2.85 15.39
N VAL A 347 5.46 2.56 15.12
CA VAL A 347 5.95 2.34 13.75
C VAL A 347 5.27 1.13 13.11
N LEU A 348 5.15 0.00 13.83
CA LEU A 348 4.44 -1.19 13.32
C LEU A 348 2.98 -0.87 12.96
N ARG A 349 2.27 -0.11 13.81
CA ARG A 349 0.91 0.35 13.50
C ARG A 349 0.86 1.12 12.19
N ILE A 350 1.79 2.06 11.99
CA ILE A 350 1.83 2.89 10.79
C ILE A 350 2.15 2.06 9.54
N LEU A 351 3.12 1.15 9.62
CA LEU A 351 3.48 0.25 8.52
C LEU A 351 2.31 -0.66 8.14
N LEU A 352 1.67 -1.31 9.12
CA LEU A 352 0.47 -2.12 8.86
C LEU A 352 -0.69 -1.27 8.33
N GLY A 353 -0.87 -0.04 8.83
CA GLY A 353 -1.88 0.90 8.35
C GLY A 353 -1.70 1.23 6.87
N TYR A 354 -0.45 1.47 6.45
CA TYR A 354 -0.09 1.70 5.06
C TYR A 354 -0.29 0.45 4.21
N LEU A 355 0.33 -0.68 4.58
CA LEU A 355 0.33 -1.91 3.78
C LEU A 355 -1.07 -2.52 3.64
N LEU A 356 -1.92 -2.43 4.67
CA LEU A 356 -3.29 -2.95 4.65
C LEU A 356 -4.31 -1.92 4.13
N ALA A 357 -3.86 -0.77 3.62
CA ALA A 357 -4.69 0.32 3.11
C ALA A 357 -5.79 0.78 4.09
N ARG A 358 -5.46 0.90 5.39
CA ARG A 358 -6.41 1.24 6.45
C ARG A 358 -6.50 2.75 6.65
N LYS A 359 -7.66 3.21 7.16
CA LYS A 359 -7.85 4.62 7.50
C LYS A 359 -6.94 4.98 8.68
N TRP A 360 -6.17 6.07 8.56
CA TRP A 360 -5.26 6.53 9.61
C TRP A 360 -5.92 6.75 10.98
N ALA A 361 -7.22 7.09 11.02
CA ALA A 361 -7.98 7.20 12.25
C ALA A 361 -8.12 5.88 13.03
N SER A 362 -8.02 4.72 12.37
CA SER A 362 -8.05 3.40 13.02
C SER A 362 -6.65 2.84 13.28
N VAL A 363 -5.58 3.50 12.81
CA VAL A 363 -4.22 2.96 12.92
C VAL A 363 -3.74 2.89 14.37
N TYR A 364 -4.15 3.83 15.22
CA TYR A 364 -3.74 3.87 16.63
C TYR A 364 -4.55 2.97 17.57
N THR A 365 -5.61 2.32 17.06
CA THR A 365 -6.48 1.39 17.83
C THR A 365 -6.08 -0.07 17.65
N TYR A 366 -5.25 -0.41 16.65
CA TYR A 366 -4.76 -1.78 16.45
C TYR A 366 -4.14 -2.34 17.73
N TYR A 367 -4.76 -3.41 18.24
CA TYR A 367 -4.16 -4.25 19.26
C TYR A 367 -3.09 -5.10 18.59
N LEU A 368 -1.83 -4.91 19.04
CA LEU A 368 -0.67 -5.61 18.50
C LEU A 368 0.07 -6.22 19.67
N CYS A 369 -0.02 -7.54 19.75
CA CYS A 369 0.70 -8.34 20.73
C CYS A 369 2.21 -8.13 20.59
N ILE A 370 2.90 -8.15 21.72
CA ILE A 370 4.35 -8.26 21.70
C ILE A 370 4.73 -9.69 21.30
N CYS A 371 5.92 -9.88 20.73
CA CYS A 371 6.38 -11.19 20.28
C CYS A 371 5.46 -11.83 19.21
N SER A 372 4.87 -11.02 18.34
CA SER A 372 4.09 -11.47 17.18
C SER A 372 4.74 -11.02 15.87
N VAL A 373 4.62 -11.84 14.83
CA VAL A 373 5.14 -11.56 13.49
C VAL A 373 3.97 -11.46 12.53
N TYR A 374 3.94 -10.39 11.74
CA TYR A 374 2.94 -10.16 10.70
C TYR A 374 3.60 -10.37 9.35
N GLU A 375 3.18 -11.40 8.63
CA GLU A 375 3.61 -11.66 7.26
C GLU A 375 2.61 -11.04 6.29
N LEU A 376 3.09 -10.15 5.43
CA LEU A 376 2.31 -9.48 4.41
C LEU A 376 2.76 -9.93 3.04
N ARG A 377 1.83 -10.42 2.22
CA ARG A 377 2.03 -10.78 0.82
C ARG A 377 1.20 -9.86 -0.07
N PRO A 378 1.83 -8.87 -0.74
CA PRO A 378 1.13 -8.02 -1.68
C PRO A 378 0.48 -8.84 -2.81
N LYS A 379 -0.81 -8.61 -3.04
CA LYS A 379 -1.60 -9.20 -4.12
C LYS A 379 -2.17 -8.07 -5.00
N PRO A 380 -2.63 -8.35 -6.22
CA PRO A 380 -3.15 -7.32 -7.13
C PRO A 380 -4.32 -6.48 -6.58
N TYR A 381 -5.13 -7.03 -5.67
CA TYR A 381 -6.31 -6.35 -5.10
C TYR A 381 -6.25 -6.21 -3.56
N GLY A 382 -5.05 -6.19 -2.98
CA GLY A 382 -4.87 -6.02 -1.55
C GLY A 382 -3.64 -6.73 -1.02
N VAL A 383 -3.65 -7.07 0.26
CA VAL A 383 -2.54 -7.75 0.91
C VAL A 383 -3.09 -8.91 1.72
N GLU A 384 -2.51 -10.08 1.51
CA GLU A 384 -2.77 -11.26 2.35
C GLU A 384 -1.92 -11.11 3.62
N LEU A 385 -2.57 -11.24 4.78
CA LEU A 385 -1.96 -11.06 6.10
C LEU A 385 -2.03 -12.38 6.87
N THR A 386 -0.86 -12.92 7.23
CA THR A 386 -0.76 -14.04 8.18
C THR A 386 -0.12 -13.51 9.47
N SER A 387 -0.73 -13.84 10.61
CA SER A 387 -0.25 -13.38 11.91
C SER A 387 0.25 -14.56 12.73
N TRP A 388 1.40 -14.41 13.36
CA TRP A 388 2.05 -15.44 14.16
C TRP A 388 2.30 -14.91 15.57
N CYS A 389 2.09 -15.73 16.59
CA CYS A 389 2.41 -15.39 17.97
C CYS A 389 3.44 -16.37 18.52
N TYR A 390 4.46 -15.83 19.19
CA TYR A 390 5.44 -16.65 19.89
C TYR A 390 4.81 -17.29 21.13
N ASP A 391 4.95 -18.61 21.22
CA ASP A 391 4.61 -19.42 22.37
C ASP A 391 5.91 -19.75 23.13
N GLU A 392 6.00 -19.28 24.37
CA GLU A 392 7.19 -19.46 25.20
C GLU A 392 7.36 -20.90 25.71
N GLU A 393 6.27 -21.65 25.89
CA GLU A 393 6.34 -23.04 26.36
C GLU A 393 6.83 -23.96 25.25
N ALA A 394 6.34 -23.74 24.03
CA ALA A 394 6.78 -24.47 22.84
C ALA A 394 8.13 -23.97 22.27
N ASP A 395 8.57 -22.77 22.67
CA ASP A 395 9.69 -22.03 22.08
C ASP A 395 9.57 -21.88 20.55
N ASP A 396 8.35 -21.64 20.07
CA ASP A 396 8.02 -21.60 18.65
C ASP A 396 6.84 -20.67 18.34
N PHE A 397 6.57 -20.42 17.06
CA PHE A 397 5.46 -19.60 16.60
C PHE A 397 4.21 -20.43 16.29
N LYS A 398 3.07 -19.93 16.75
CA LYS A 398 1.75 -20.44 16.39
C LYS A 398 1.04 -19.43 15.50
N GLU A 399 0.48 -19.91 14.40
CA GLU A 399 -0.37 -19.09 13.54
C GLU A 399 -1.64 -18.69 14.31
N LEU A 400 -1.94 -17.39 14.30
CA LEU A 400 -3.19 -16.86 14.79
C LEU A 400 -4.23 -17.00 13.68
N LYS A 401 -5.14 -17.96 13.81
CA LYS A 401 -6.30 -18.07 12.93
C LYS A 401 -7.13 -16.78 13.04
N GLU A 402 -7.51 -16.17 11.92
CA GLU A 402 -8.15 -14.85 11.86
C GLU A 402 -9.33 -14.71 12.84
N ASP A 403 -9.13 -13.87 13.88
CA ASP A 403 -10.11 -13.01 14.60
C ASP A 403 -9.63 -12.69 16.05
N ALA A 404 -8.42 -12.15 16.20
CA ALA A 404 -7.97 -11.55 17.47
C ALA A 404 -7.63 -10.06 17.37
N SER A 405 -7.97 -9.42 16.24
CA SER A 405 -7.67 -8.01 15.98
C SER A 405 -8.90 -7.08 16.06
N GLN A 406 -10.03 -7.59 16.55
CA GLN A 406 -11.28 -6.82 16.72
C GLN A 406 -11.71 -6.58 18.19
N GLU A 407 -10.86 -6.86 19.18
CA GLU A 407 -11.11 -6.44 20.58
C GLU A 407 -10.11 -5.40 21.09
#